data_AF-A0A8C5ALY6-F1
#
_entry.id   AF-A0A8C5ALY6-F1
#
_cell.length_a   1.000
_cell.length_b   1.000
_cell.length_c   1.000
_cell.angle_alpha   90.00
_cell.angle_beta   90.00
_cell.angle_gamma   90.00
#
_symmetry.space_group_name_H-M   'P 1'
#
loop_
_entity.id
_entity.type
_entity.pdbx_description
1 polymer ?
#
loop_
_entity_poly.entity_id
_entity_poly.type
_entity_poly.pdbx_seq_one_letter_code
_entity_poly.pdbx_strand_id
1 'polypeptide(L)'
;MPLRVGFIGAGNMAYGIAKGILSGKLKPVGRRKNHFTHFNSDVVSGSDLVFVAVKPHLVPEILREISQLVTQKHIIVSVAAGVTLATLELVSYFLLPKDSVILRLMPNLPCLLLEGALLFSRGSSAKPEDAALLSSLLQHCGLVEEGPEAWIDVHTGLSGSGVAFVYLFAEALAEGAVKMGMPSSLAHSIAAQTIVVSSEASTVPFWTVCFFVFIGFVVFLDIELSQQ
;
A
#
# COMPACT_ATOMS: atom_id res chain seq x y z
N MET A 1 -17.43 20.72 7.02
CA MET A 1 -17.52 20.39 5.58
C MET A 1 -16.98 18.99 5.38
N PRO A 2 -17.43 18.24 4.36
CA PRO A 2 -16.85 16.94 4.07
C PRO A 2 -15.38 17.07 3.68
N LEU A 3 -14.55 16.12 4.13
CA LEU A 3 -13.15 16.03 3.73
C LEU A 3 -13.05 15.82 2.22
N ARG A 4 -12.19 16.59 1.56
CA ARG A 4 -11.91 16.47 0.13
C ARG A 4 -10.50 15.93 -0.08
N VAL A 5 -10.39 14.88 -0.88
CA VAL A 5 -9.13 14.21 -1.19
C VAL A 5 -8.75 14.49 -2.64
N GLY A 6 -7.50 14.91 -2.86
CA GLY A 6 -6.93 15.17 -4.17
C GLY A 6 -5.67 14.34 -4.43
N PHE A 7 -5.42 14.04 -5.69
CA PHE A 7 -4.22 13.33 -6.13
C PHE A 7 -3.51 14.14 -7.22
N ILE A 8 -2.23 14.43 -6.98
CA ILE A 8 -1.30 14.95 -7.97
C ILE A 8 -0.48 13.76 -8.48
N GLY A 9 -0.67 13.42 -9.75
CA GLY A 9 -0.20 12.17 -10.34
C GLY A 9 -1.31 11.13 -10.45
N ALA A 10 -1.50 10.56 -11.64
CA ALA A 10 -2.57 9.62 -11.97
C ALA A 10 -2.05 8.21 -12.30
N GLY A 11 -0.97 7.78 -11.63
CA GLY A 11 -0.40 6.44 -11.82
C GLY A 11 -1.15 5.34 -11.08
N ASN A 12 -0.66 4.10 -11.20
CA ASN A 12 -1.27 2.92 -10.57
C ASN A 12 -1.44 3.07 -9.05
N MET A 13 -0.46 3.65 -8.34
CA MET A 13 -0.57 3.84 -6.88
C MET A 13 -1.65 4.85 -6.50
N ALA A 14 -1.76 5.96 -7.23
CA ALA A 14 -2.85 6.92 -7.02
C ALA A 14 -4.21 6.24 -7.25
N TYR A 15 -4.32 5.43 -8.31
CA TYR A 15 -5.53 4.65 -8.60
C TYR A 15 -5.87 3.64 -7.49
N GLY A 16 -4.90 2.86 -7.00
CA GLY A 16 -5.10 1.88 -5.94
C GLY A 16 -5.57 2.52 -4.63
N ILE A 17 -4.90 3.61 -4.22
CA ILE A 17 -5.27 4.35 -3.01
C ILE A 17 -6.66 4.99 -3.17
N ALA A 18 -6.93 5.66 -4.30
CA ALA A 18 -8.24 6.26 -4.56
C ALA A 18 -9.36 5.22 -4.56
N LYS A 19 -9.12 4.04 -5.16
CA LYS A 19 -10.06 2.92 -5.17
C LYS A 19 -10.37 2.43 -3.75
N GLY A 20 -9.37 2.31 -2.87
CA GLY A 20 -9.59 1.92 -1.47
C GLY A 20 -10.33 2.99 -0.69
N ILE A 21 -9.97 4.28 -0.83
CA ILE A 21 -10.71 5.35 -0.16
C ILE A 21 -12.20 5.36 -0.58
N LEU A 22 -12.47 5.14 -1.87
CA LEU A 22 -13.84 5.09 -2.42
C LEU A 22 -14.63 3.83 -2.04
N SER A 23 -13.96 2.72 -1.72
CA SER A 23 -14.64 1.50 -1.24
C SER A 23 -15.11 1.65 0.22
N GLY A 24 -14.51 2.59 0.96
CA GLY A 24 -14.91 2.90 2.32
C GLY A 24 -16.28 3.57 2.45
N LYS A 25 -16.91 3.40 3.62
CA LYS A 25 -18.23 3.97 3.94
C LYS A 25 -18.24 5.49 4.13
N LEU A 26 -17.09 6.17 4.00
CA LEU A 26 -17.02 7.61 3.87
C LEU A 26 -17.66 8.01 2.53
N LYS A 27 -18.99 8.13 2.55
CA LYS A 27 -19.75 8.68 1.43
C LYS A 27 -19.11 10.02 1.09
N PRO A 28 -18.55 10.23 -0.11
CA PRO A 28 -18.22 11.56 -0.55
C PRO A 28 -19.53 12.35 -0.46
N VAL A 29 -19.58 13.33 0.44
CA VAL A 29 -20.79 14.12 0.65
C VAL A 29 -20.94 14.98 -0.59
N GLY A 30 -21.75 14.47 -1.52
CA GLY A 30 -21.90 14.96 -2.87
C GLY A 30 -21.56 13.87 -3.88
N ARG A 31 -22.56 13.43 -4.65
CA ARG A 31 -22.34 12.79 -5.96
C ARG A 31 -21.42 13.70 -6.78
N ARG A 32 -20.11 13.49 -6.75
CA ARG A 32 -19.19 14.17 -7.66
C ARG A 32 -18.33 13.12 -8.33
N LYS A 33 -18.55 13.02 -9.65
CA LYS A 33 -17.77 12.30 -10.64
C LYS A 33 -16.28 12.50 -10.37
N ASN A 34 -15.47 11.48 -10.60
CA ASN A 34 -14.00 11.61 -10.72
C ASN A 34 -13.71 12.86 -11.57
N HIS A 35 -13.26 13.93 -10.91
CA HIS A 35 -12.98 15.19 -11.58
C HIS A 35 -11.52 15.16 -12.00
N PHE A 36 -11.30 14.88 -13.28
CA PHE A 36 -9.98 14.97 -13.88
C PHE A 36 -9.73 16.41 -14.28
N THR A 37 -8.58 16.93 -13.88
CA THR A 37 -8.07 18.25 -14.28
C THR A 37 -6.66 18.07 -14.81
N HIS A 38 -6.26 18.98 -15.69
CA HIS A 38 -4.89 19.07 -16.20
C HIS A 38 -4.00 19.97 -15.34
N PHE A 39 -4.55 20.58 -14.29
CA PHE A 39 -3.85 21.56 -13.46
C PHE A 39 -3.76 21.12 -12.00
N ASN A 40 -2.55 21.06 -11.45
CA ASN A 40 -2.34 20.70 -10.04
C ASN A 40 -2.96 21.73 -9.09
N SER A 41 -3.07 23.00 -9.54
CA SER A 41 -3.70 24.09 -8.79
C SER A 41 -5.16 23.80 -8.42
N ASP A 42 -5.90 23.19 -9.34
CA ASP A 42 -7.32 22.85 -9.14
C ASP A 42 -7.45 21.74 -8.10
N VAL A 43 -6.53 20.76 -8.15
CA VAL A 43 -6.47 19.65 -7.18
C VAL A 43 -6.26 20.21 -5.77
N VAL A 44 -5.27 21.08 -5.58
CA VAL A 44 -4.96 21.64 -4.25
C VAL A 44 -6.10 22.52 -3.75
N SER A 45 -6.59 23.44 -4.57
CA SER A 45 -7.70 24.35 -4.20
C SER A 45 -8.97 23.59 -3.80
N GLY A 46 -9.23 22.48 -4.50
CA GLY A 46 -10.38 21.60 -4.29
C GLY A 46 -10.25 20.61 -3.12
N SER A 47 -9.09 20.52 -2.47
CA SER A 47 -8.79 19.44 -1.52
C SER A 47 -8.38 19.94 -0.14
N ASP A 48 -8.45 19.04 0.83
CA ASP A 48 -7.96 19.21 2.19
C ASP A 48 -6.82 18.20 2.46
N LEU A 49 -6.91 16.99 1.90
CA LEU A 49 -5.84 15.99 1.89
C LEU A 49 -5.31 15.84 0.46
N VAL A 50 -4.02 16.08 0.22
CA VAL A 50 -3.40 16.08 -1.12
C VAL A 50 -2.32 15.00 -1.19
N PHE A 51 -2.56 13.96 -1.99
CA PHE A 51 -1.56 12.94 -2.30
C PHE A 51 -0.65 13.41 -3.43
N VAL A 52 0.66 13.42 -3.19
CA VAL A 52 1.69 13.66 -4.19
C VAL A 52 2.24 12.30 -4.63
N ALA A 53 1.67 11.77 -5.72
CA ALA A 53 1.92 10.43 -6.25
C ALA A 53 2.60 10.49 -7.64
N VAL A 54 3.62 11.34 -7.76
CA VAL A 54 4.46 11.51 -8.95
C VAL A 54 5.79 10.76 -8.80
N LYS A 55 6.59 10.70 -9.88
CA LYS A 55 7.94 10.15 -9.81
C LYS A 55 8.81 10.97 -8.84
N PRO A 56 9.76 10.35 -8.12
CA PRO A 56 10.55 11.02 -7.07
C PRO A 56 11.23 12.31 -7.50
N HIS A 57 11.82 12.34 -8.70
CA HIS A 57 12.51 13.51 -9.24
C HIS A 57 11.58 14.69 -9.56
N LEU A 58 10.27 14.46 -9.69
CA LEU A 58 9.29 15.52 -9.96
C LEU A 58 8.76 16.19 -8.68
N VAL A 59 8.95 15.57 -7.51
CA VAL A 59 8.39 16.07 -6.25
C VAL A 59 8.79 17.53 -5.96
N PRO A 60 10.08 17.94 -6.08
CA PRO A 60 10.46 19.32 -5.80
C PRO A 60 9.82 20.34 -6.75
N GLU A 61 9.63 19.96 -8.02
CA GLU A 61 8.99 20.81 -9.03
C GLU A 61 7.50 20.98 -8.72
N ILE A 62 6.81 19.89 -8.41
CA ILE A 62 5.39 19.91 -8.05
C ILE A 62 5.14 20.73 -6.78
N LEU A 63 5.95 20.55 -5.73
CA LEU A 63 5.83 21.33 -4.50
C LEU A 63 6.03 22.83 -4.75
N ARG A 64 6.94 23.18 -5.67
CA ARG A 64 7.14 24.58 -6.09
C ARG A 64 5.93 25.12 -6.84
N GLU A 65 5.39 24.35 -7.78
CA GLU A 65 4.20 24.73 -8.57
C GLU A 65 3.01 25.05 -7.66
N ILE A 66 2.73 24.20 -6.67
CA ILE A 66 1.55 24.33 -5.81
C ILE A 66 1.76 25.24 -4.60
N SER A 67 2.99 25.69 -4.35
CA SER A 67 3.42 26.40 -3.14
C SER A 67 2.47 27.52 -2.69
N GLN A 68 2.05 28.37 -3.64
CA GLN A 68 1.20 29.54 -3.39
C GLN A 68 -0.25 29.20 -3.00
N LEU A 69 -0.67 27.96 -3.23
CA LEU A 69 -2.04 27.49 -2.98
C LEU A 69 -2.12 26.67 -1.69
N VAL A 70 -1.00 26.15 -1.22
CA VAL A 70 -0.93 25.41 0.03
C VAL A 70 -1.11 26.39 1.20
N THR A 71 -1.92 25.97 2.15
CA THR A 71 -2.27 26.69 3.38
C THR A 71 -2.36 25.69 4.52
N GLN A 72 -2.48 26.17 5.76
CA GLN A 72 -2.54 25.33 6.98
C GLN A 72 -3.69 24.32 7.02
N LYS A 73 -4.69 24.45 6.14
CA LYS A 73 -5.77 23.47 6.04
C LYS A 73 -5.34 22.18 5.36
N HIS A 74 -4.26 22.20 4.58
CA HIS A 74 -3.88 21.08 3.73
C HIS A 74 -2.95 20.12 4.45
N ILE A 75 -3.20 18.83 4.26
CA ILE A 75 -2.31 17.75 4.65
C ILE A 75 -1.69 17.18 3.36
N ILE A 76 -0.37 17.29 3.24
CA ILE A 76 0.37 16.77 2.08
C ILE A 76 0.84 15.35 2.38
N VAL A 77 0.44 14.38 1.56
CA VAL A 77 0.86 12.98 1.68
C VAL A 77 1.74 12.63 0.49
N SER A 78 3.05 12.49 0.72
CA SER A 78 3.98 12.05 -0.32
C SER A 78 3.96 10.53 -0.45
N VAL A 79 3.77 10.03 -1.67
CA VAL A 79 3.82 8.60 -2.02
C VAL A 79 5.12 8.26 -2.78
N ALA A 80 6.00 9.25 -2.95
CA ALA A 80 7.19 9.10 -3.78
C ALA A 80 8.27 8.25 -3.08
N ALA A 81 8.62 7.13 -3.70
CA ALA A 81 9.69 6.27 -3.21
C ALA A 81 11.05 7.01 -3.16
N GLY A 82 11.82 6.80 -2.10
CA GLY A 82 13.15 7.38 -1.94
C GLY A 82 13.20 8.89 -1.62
N VAL A 83 12.06 9.60 -1.50
CA VAL A 83 12.04 10.99 -1.02
C VAL A 83 11.75 10.98 0.48
N THR A 84 12.76 11.28 1.29
CA THR A 84 12.66 11.22 2.77
C THR A 84 11.85 12.39 3.32
N LEU A 85 11.32 12.23 4.54
CA LEU A 85 10.71 13.33 5.29
C LEU A 85 11.66 14.53 5.41
N ALA A 86 12.94 14.30 5.71
CA ALA A 86 13.92 15.38 5.79
C ALA A 86 14.05 16.16 4.47
N THR A 87 14.02 15.48 3.32
CA THR A 87 14.02 16.14 2.00
C THR A 87 12.71 16.89 1.76
N LEU A 88 11.56 16.28 2.07
CA LEU A 88 10.24 16.92 1.93
C LEU A 88 10.14 18.18 2.78
N GLU A 89 10.57 18.12 4.03
CA GLU A 89 10.57 19.24 4.97
C GLU A 89 11.54 20.33 4.55
N LEU A 90 12.75 19.99 4.09
CA LEU A 90 13.70 20.96 3.58
C LEU A 90 13.12 21.71 2.38
N VAL A 91 12.59 20.99 1.39
CA VAL A 91 11.98 21.60 0.21
C VAL A 91 10.77 22.45 0.60
N SER A 92 9.96 21.95 1.54
CA SER A 92 8.77 22.64 2.01
C SER A 92 9.08 23.86 2.87
N TYR A 93 10.17 23.87 3.61
CA TYR A 93 10.57 25.00 4.46
C TYR A 93 10.76 26.29 3.65
N PHE A 94 11.23 26.17 2.39
CA PHE A 94 11.42 27.32 1.50
C PHE A 94 10.19 27.67 0.65
N LEU A 95 9.24 26.74 0.52
CA LEU A 95 8.17 26.83 -0.49
C LEU A 95 6.78 26.92 0.13
N LEU A 96 6.53 26.19 1.22
CA LEU A 96 5.22 26.06 1.83
C LEU A 96 5.12 26.96 3.09
N PRO A 97 3.88 27.26 3.55
CA PRO A 97 3.68 27.92 4.83
C PRO A 97 4.40 27.20 5.98
N LYS A 98 4.91 27.97 6.94
CA LYS A 98 5.48 27.43 8.18
C LYS A 98 4.49 26.46 8.83
N ASP A 99 4.97 25.34 9.36
CA ASP A 99 4.14 24.33 10.03
C ASP A 99 3.17 23.56 9.09
N SER A 100 3.44 23.55 7.77
CA SER A 100 2.69 22.70 6.82
C SER A 100 2.76 21.23 7.21
N VAL A 101 1.60 20.57 7.21
CA VAL A 101 1.47 19.15 7.59
C VAL A 101 1.91 18.25 6.44
N ILE A 102 2.92 17.41 6.69
CA ILE A 102 3.48 16.46 5.73
C ILE A 102 3.48 15.06 6.32
N LEU A 103 3.01 14.09 5.55
CA LEU A 103 3.09 12.66 5.83
C LEU A 103 3.83 11.98 4.68
N ARG A 104 4.73 11.04 4.99
CA ARG A 104 5.35 10.16 3.99
C ARG A 104 4.66 8.81 4.05
N LEU A 105 4.07 8.38 2.95
CA LEU A 105 3.37 7.11 2.81
C LEU A 105 4.14 6.20 1.86
N MET A 106 4.39 4.98 2.28
CA MET A 106 4.91 3.91 1.44
C MET A 106 3.87 2.80 1.30
N PRO A 107 3.14 2.73 0.17
CA PRO A 107 2.29 1.60 -0.16
C PRO A 107 3.08 0.50 -0.89
N ASN A 108 2.46 -0.67 -1.06
CA ASN A 108 2.94 -1.72 -1.95
C ASN A 108 1.92 -2.04 -3.07
N LEU A 109 2.33 -2.89 -4.02
CA LEU A 109 1.53 -3.20 -5.21
C LEU A 109 0.13 -3.80 -4.91
N PRO A 110 -0.04 -4.69 -3.91
CA PRO A 110 -1.35 -5.23 -3.51
C PRO A 110 -2.43 -4.19 -3.15
N CYS A 111 -2.10 -2.91 -2.92
CA CYS A 111 -3.10 -1.85 -2.77
C CYS A 111 -4.08 -1.77 -3.96
N LEU A 112 -3.68 -2.18 -5.17
CA LEU A 112 -4.57 -2.24 -6.34
C LEU A 112 -5.74 -3.22 -6.17
N LEU A 113 -5.53 -4.23 -5.33
CA LEU A 113 -6.48 -5.28 -4.99
C LEU A 113 -7.14 -5.06 -3.62
N LEU A 114 -6.85 -3.94 -2.94
CA LEU A 114 -7.32 -3.63 -1.58
C LEU A 114 -6.72 -4.53 -0.48
N GLU A 115 -5.63 -5.23 -0.79
CA GLU A 115 -4.90 -6.12 0.13
C GLU A 115 -3.47 -5.60 0.37
N GLY A 116 -3.33 -4.28 0.37
CA GLY A 116 -2.07 -3.58 0.56
C GLY A 116 -1.48 -3.77 1.96
N ALA A 117 -0.17 -3.59 2.06
CA ALA A 117 0.49 -3.25 3.30
C ALA A 117 1.09 -1.85 3.12
N LEU A 118 0.66 -0.91 3.95
CA LEU A 118 1.04 0.49 3.89
C LEU A 118 1.72 0.88 5.20
N LEU A 119 2.88 1.51 5.11
CA LEU A 119 3.55 2.14 6.25
C LEU A 119 3.65 3.64 5.99
N PHE A 120 3.34 4.45 7.00
CA PHE A 120 3.56 5.88 6.91
C PHE A 120 4.28 6.45 8.14
N SER A 121 4.88 7.61 7.92
CA SER A 121 5.61 8.36 8.93
C SER A 121 5.18 9.82 8.92
N ARG A 122 5.11 10.41 10.12
CA ARG A 122 4.74 11.80 10.34
C ARG A 122 5.93 12.74 10.19
N GLY A 123 5.75 13.82 9.44
CA GLY A 123 6.64 14.99 9.52
C GLY A 123 6.51 15.69 10.87
N SER A 124 7.45 16.59 11.15
CA SER A 124 7.59 17.33 12.40
C SER A 124 6.35 18.13 12.81
N SER A 125 5.61 18.67 11.83
CA SER A 125 4.38 19.45 12.08
C SER A 125 3.10 18.60 12.09
N ALA A 126 3.18 17.31 11.75
CA ALA A 126 2.02 16.43 11.68
C ALA A 126 1.62 15.88 13.07
N LYS A 127 0.34 16.03 13.40
CA LYS A 127 -0.21 15.68 14.70
C LYS A 127 -0.82 14.26 14.70
N PRO A 128 -1.08 13.67 15.87
CA PRO A 128 -1.74 12.36 15.97
C PRO A 128 -3.10 12.31 15.27
N GLU A 129 -3.82 13.43 15.22
CA GLU A 129 -5.13 13.51 14.55
C GLU A 129 -4.99 13.40 13.03
N ASP A 130 -3.91 13.95 12.44
CA ASP A 130 -3.61 13.84 11.00
C ASP A 130 -3.28 12.39 10.62
N ALA A 131 -2.52 11.70 11.47
CA ALA A 131 -2.22 10.27 11.32
C ALA A 131 -3.48 9.41 11.45
N ALA A 132 -4.30 9.65 12.47
CA ALA A 132 -5.56 8.91 12.66
C ALA A 132 -6.52 9.10 11.47
N LEU A 133 -6.57 10.32 10.91
CA LEU A 133 -7.33 10.59 9.70
C LEU A 133 -6.81 9.78 8.51
N LEU A 134 -5.49 9.78 8.27
CA LEU A 134 -4.88 9.04 7.18
C LEU A 134 -5.12 7.53 7.33
N SER A 135 -4.90 6.96 8.52
CA SER A 135 -5.15 5.54 8.80
C SER A 135 -6.61 5.15 8.56
N SER A 136 -7.56 5.96 9.04
CA SER A 136 -9.00 5.69 8.85
C SER A 136 -9.42 5.70 7.38
N LEU A 137 -8.77 6.52 6.55
CA LEU A 137 -9.01 6.54 5.10
C LEU A 137 -8.40 5.33 4.41
N LEU A 138 -7.14 5.02 4.74
CA LEU A 138 -6.35 4.01 4.05
C LEU A 138 -6.63 2.57 4.51
N GLN A 139 -7.32 2.35 5.64
CA GLN A 139 -7.64 1.00 6.13
C GLN A 139 -8.40 0.13 5.11
N HIS A 140 -9.06 0.76 4.14
CA HIS A 140 -9.78 0.08 3.05
C HIS A 140 -8.86 -0.33 1.89
N CYS A 141 -7.61 0.12 1.90
CA CYS A 141 -6.57 -0.28 0.96
C CYS A 141 -5.80 -1.53 1.42
N GLY A 142 -5.99 -1.96 2.68
CA GLY A 142 -5.30 -3.08 3.33
C GLY A 142 -4.80 -2.70 4.74
N LEU A 143 -3.72 -3.35 5.20
CA LEU A 143 -3.07 -3.06 6.48
C LEU A 143 -2.38 -1.69 6.43
N VAL A 144 -2.62 -0.84 7.43
CA VAL A 144 -2.01 0.49 7.54
C VAL A 144 -1.38 0.64 8.91
N GLU A 145 -0.07 0.89 8.94
CA GLU A 145 0.68 1.10 10.17
C GLU A 145 1.37 2.47 10.17
N GLU A 146 1.45 3.09 11.35
CA GLU A 146 2.31 4.24 11.60
C GLU A 146 3.63 3.75 12.19
N GLY A 147 4.76 4.27 11.69
CA GLY A 147 6.06 3.95 12.24
C GLY A 147 7.10 5.04 12.04
N PRO A 148 8.27 4.91 12.68
CA PRO A 148 9.40 5.80 12.43
C PRO A 148 9.85 5.73 10.96
N GLU A 149 10.33 6.86 10.44
CA GLU A 149 10.83 6.99 9.06
C GLU A 149 11.88 5.92 8.70
N ALA A 150 12.70 5.52 9.67
CA ALA A 150 13.71 4.47 9.51
C ALA A 150 13.14 3.10 9.11
N TRP A 151 11.85 2.85 9.36
CA TRP A 151 11.18 1.62 8.94
C TRP A 151 10.67 1.67 7.50
N ILE A 152 10.63 2.82 6.84
CA ILE A 152 10.11 2.92 5.47
C ILE A 152 10.96 2.11 4.47
N ASP A 153 12.28 2.15 4.60
CA ASP A 153 13.18 1.38 3.72
C ASP A 153 13.11 -0.13 4.06
N VAL A 154 12.97 -0.47 5.34
CA VAL A 154 12.75 -1.86 5.80
C VAL A 154 11.43 -2.40 5.24
N HIS A 155 10.36 -1.62 5.35
CA HIS A 155 9.05 -1.93 4.78
C HIS A 155 9.13 -2.09 3.28
N THR A 156 9.87 -1.24 2.56
CA THR A 156 10.05 -1.37 1.11
C THR A 156 10.68 -2.72 0.74
N GLY A 157 11.72 -3.13 1.48
CA GLY A 157 12.34 -4.45 1.30
C GLY A 157 11.42 -5.61 1.68
N LEU A 158 10.62 -5.45 2.73
CA LEU A 158 9.70 -6.49 3.23
C LEU A 158 8.43 -6.61 2.39
N SER A 159 7.63 -5.54 2.27
CA SER A 159 6.31 -5.54 1.64
C SER A 159 6.35 -5.26 0.14
N GLY A 160 7.32 -4.47 -0.32
CA GLY A 160 7.50 -4.13 -1.72
C GLY A 160 8.15 -5.27 -2.47
N SER A 161 9.39 -5.60 -2.10
CA SER A 161 10.13 -6.72 -2.72
C SER A 161 9.59 -8.09 -2.30
N GLY A 162 9.02 -8.23 -1.10
CA GLY A 162 8.48 -9.51 -0.63
C GLY A 162 7.37 -10.07 -1.52
N VAL A 163 6.57 -9.21 -2.15
CA VAL A 163 5.57 -9.65 -3.14
C VAL A 163 6.23 -10.41 -4.29
N ALA A 164 7.38 -9.94 -4.79
CA ALA A 164 8.11 -10.63 -5.85
C ALA A 164 8.65 -12.00 -5.40
N PHE A 165 9.13 -12.09 -4.15
CA PHE A 165 9.57 -13.38 -3.59
C PHE A 165 8.41 -14.37 -3.46
N VAL A 166 7.24 -13.90 -3.03
CA VAL A 166 6.03 -14.72 -2.93
C VAL A 166 5.57 -15.21 -4.30
N TYR A 167 5.62 -14.37 -5.35
CA TYR A 167 5.32 -14.82 -6.72
C TYR A 167 6.32 -15.86 -7.22
N LEU A 168 7.62 -15.68 -6.95
CA LEU A 168 8.63 -16.68 -7.32
C LEU A 168 8.39 -18.02 -6.61
N PHE A 169 8.00 -17.97 -5.34
CA PHE A 169 7.62 -19.17 -4.59
C PHE A 169 6.37 -19.85 -5.18
N ALA A 170 5.35 -19.08 -5.56
CA ALA A 170 4.14 -19.59 -6.24
C ALA A 170 4.48 -20.32 -7.54
N GLU A 171 5.34 -19.70 -8.35
CA GLU A 171 5.78 -20.26 -9.63
C GLU A 171 6.50 -21.58 -9.42
N ALA A 172 7.42 -21.64 -8.45
CA ALA A 172 8.15 -22.87 -8.13
C ALA A 172 7.22 -24.01 -7.68
N LEU A 173 6.19 -23.72 -6.88
CA LEU A 173 5.16 -24.70 -6.50
C LEU A 173 4.40 -25.22 -7.73
N ALA A 174 3.98 -24.31 -8.62
CA ALA A 174 3.25 -24.67 -9.84
C ALA A 174 4.12 -25.52 -10.78
N GLU A 175 5.36 -25.12 -11.03
CA GLU A 175 6.31 -25.88 -11.85
C GLU A 175 6.58 -27.27 -11.29
N GLY A 176 6.69 -27.40 -9.96
CA GLY A 176 6.81 -28.68 -9.28
C GLY A 176 5.61 -29.60 -9.58
N ALA A 177 4.39 -29.08 -9.45
CA ALA A 177 3.18 -29.84 -9.74
C ALA A 177 3.06 -30.23 -11.24
N VAL A 178 3.47 -29.35 -12.15
CA VAL A 178 3.51 -29.64 -13.60
C VAL A 178 4.47 -30.77 -13.91
N LYS A 179 5.66 -30.78 -13.30
CA LYS A 179 6.64 -31.88 -13.46
C LYS A 179 6.09 -33.23 -12.98
N MET A 180 5.14 -33.22 -12.04
CA MET A 180 4.44 -34.41 -11.55
C MET A 180 3.19 -34.78 -12.38
N GLY A 181 2.93 -34.07 -13.48
CA GLY A 181 1.86 -34.40 -14.44
C GLY A 181 0.58 -33.58 -14.31
N MET A 182 0.54 -32.55 -13.45
CA MET A 182 -0.63 -31.67 -13.35
C MET A 182 -0.71 -30.70 -14.55
N PRO A 183 -1.91 -30.42 -15.11
CA PRO A 183 -2.07 -29.38 -16.12
C PRO A 183 -1.60 -28.01 -15.63
N SER A 184 -0.82 -27.30 -16.44
CA SER A 184 -0.19 -26.02 -16.06
C SER A 184 -1.17 -24.99 -15.49
N SER A 185 -2.30 -24.74 -16.14
CA SER A 185 -3.28 -23.76 -15.67
C SER A 185 -3.86 -24.10 -14.29
N LEU A 186 -4.09 -25.40 -14.03
CA LEU A 186 -4.59 -25.88 -12.74
C LEU A 186 -3.52 -25.74 -11.66
N ALA A 187 -2.27 -26.10 -11.96
CA ALA A 187 -1.14 -25.99 -11.04
C ALA A 187 -0.92 -24.53 -10.58
N HIS A 188 -0.91 -23.57 -11.52
CA HIS A 188 -0.76 -22.15 -11.18
C HIS A 188 -1.93 -21.63 -10.35
N SER A 189 -3.17 -22.05 -10.67
CA SER A 189 -4.35 -21.63 -9.91
C SER A 189 -4.34 -22.17 -8.48
N ILE A 190 -3.97 -23.46 -8.29
CA ILE A 190 -3.84 -24.07 -6.97
C ILE A 190 -2.68 -23.44 -6.19
N ALA A 191 -1.52 -23.21 -6.82
CA ALA A 191 -0.37 -22.56 -6.18
C ALA A 191 -0.71 -21.14 -5.71
N ALA A 192 -1.35 -20.34 -6.57
CA ALA A 192 -1.82 -19.00 -6.21
C ALA A 192 -2.79 -19.05 -5.03
N GLN A 193 -3.79 -19.94 -5.07
CA GLN A 193 -4.77 -20.10 -3.99
C GLN A 193 -4.14 -20.59 -2.68
N THR A 194 -3.10 -21.43 -2.75
CA THR A 194 -2.37 -21.96 -1.58
C THR A 194 -1.65 -20.84 -0.82
N ILE A 195 -1.17 -19.82 -1.55
CA ILE A 195 -0.45 -18.67 -0.98
C ILE A 195 -1.40 -17.63 -0.40
N VAL A 196 -2.67 -17.63 -0.82
CA VAL A 196 -3.73 -16.85 -0.16
C VAL A 196 -4.03 -17.50 1.20
N VAL A 197 -3.16 -17.22 2.17
CA VAL A 197 -3.33 -17.56 3.57
C VAL A 197 -3.97 -16.35 4.24
N SER A 198 -5.16 -16.53 4.82
CA SER A 198 -5.86 -15.44 5.52
C SER A 198 -4.96 -14.81 6.59
N SER A 199 -4.97 -13.48 6.71
CA SER A 199 -4.30 -12.78 7.82
C SER A 199 -4.82 -13.22 9.20
N GLU A 200 -6.02 -13.82 9.28
CA GLU A 200 -6.52 -14.45 10.51
C GLU A 200 -5.72 -15.71 10.88
N ALA A 201 -5.11 -16.40 9.91
CA ALA A 201 -4.21 -17.52 10.19
C ALA A 201 -2.91 -17.05 10.86
N SER A 202 -2.61 -15.74 10.91
CA SER A 202 -1.50 -15.18 11.70
C SER A 202 -1.71 -15.35 13.21
N THR A 203 -2.94 -15.64 13.66
CA THR A 203 -3.22 -16.02 15.06
C THR A 203 -2.82 -17.45 15.36
N VAL A 204 -2.63 -18.27 14.32
CA VAL A 204 -2.02 -19.59 14.41
C VAL A 204 -0.51 -19.39 14.32
N PRO A 205 0.28 -19.81 15.33
CA PRO A 205 1.73 -19.65 15.29
C PRO A 205 2.27 -20.23 13.98
N PHE A 206 3.20 -19.52 13.33
CA PHE A 206 3.83 -19.97 12.08
C PHE A 206 4.31 -21.43 12.15
N TRP A 207 4.82 -21.84 13.31
CA TRP A 207 5.22 -23.21 13.61
C TRP A 207 4.09 -24.24 13.58
N THR A 208 2.88 -23.85 13.97
CA THR A 208 1.69 -24.73 13.95
C THR A 208 1.26 -25.00 12.50
N VAL A 209 1.31 -24.00 11.62
CA VAL A 209 1.06 -24.21 10.18
C VAL A 209 2.11 -25.15 9.60
N CYS A 210 3.39 -24.93 9.90
CA CYS A 210 4.46 -25.86 9.53
C CYS A 210 4.24 -27.27 10.10
N PHE A 211 3.81 -27.40 11.36
CA PHE A 211 3.58 -28.69 12.04
C PHE A 211 2.50 -29.52 11.33
N PHE A 212 1.38 -28.91 10.91
CA PHE A 212 0.34 -29.61 10.16
C PHE A 212 0.78 -30.00 8.74
N VAL A 213 1.54 -29.14 8.07
CA VAL A 213 2.07 -29.41 6.72
C VAL A 213 3.12 -30.53 6.73
N PHE A 214 4.02 -30.55 7.73
CA PHE A 214 5.07 -31.56 7.84
C PHE A 214 4.58 -32.92 8.35
N ILE A 215 3.55 -32.96 9.20
CA ILE A 215 2.94 -34.24 9.61
C ILE A 215 2.15 -34.86 8.46
N GLY A 216 1.53 -34.04 7.58
CA GLY A 216 0.87 -34.54 6.37
C GLY A 216 1.81 -35.24 5.38
N PHE A 217 3.10 -34.89 5.36
CA PHE A 217 4.13 -35.56 4.56
C PHE A 217 4.62 -36.89 5.16
N VAL A 218 4.33 -37.16 6.43
CA VAL A 218 4.72 -38.42 7.12
C VAL A 218 3.58 -39.45 7.13
N VAL A 219 2.35 -39.08 6.76
CA VAL A 219 1.21 -40.03 6.68
C VAL A 219 0.98 -40.56 5.25
N PHE A 220 2.02 -40.57 4.41
CA PHE A 220 1.95 -41.19 3.08
C PHE A 220 3.06 -42.24 2.88
N LEU A 221 3.15 -43.20 3.80
CA LEU A 221 3.87 -44.45 3.59
C LEU A 221 3.36 -45.56 4.52
N ASP A 222 2.10 -45.95 4.35
CA ASP A 222 1.64 -47.30 4.70
C ASP A 222 0.36 -47.62 3.90
N ILE A 223 0.53 -47.78 2.59
CA ILE A 223 -0.36 -48.62 1.79
C ILE A 223 0.46 -49.85 1.45
N GLU A 224 0.56 -50.77 2.42
CA GLU A 224 0.89 -52.15 2.09
C GLU A 224 -0.30 -52.70 1.29
N LEU A 225 -0.04 -52.93 0.00
CA LEU A 225 -0.92 -53.66 -0.89
C LEU A 225 -1.05 -55.10 -0.38
N SER A 226 -2.01 -55.33 0.50
CA SER A 226 -2.58 -56.66 0.73
C SER A 226 -3.43 -57.02 -0.49
N GLN A 227 -2.76 -57.54 -1.51
CA GLN A 227 -3.39 -58.37 -2.55
C GLN A 227 -3.13 -59.84 -2.18
N GLN A 228 -4.22 -60.61 -2.21
CA GLN A 228 -4.37 -62.07 -2.15
C GLN A 228 -3.10 -62.95 -2.17
#